data_AF-A0A4R5U627-F1
#
_entry.id   AF-A0A4R5U627-F1
#
_cell.length_a   1.000
_cell.length_b   1.000
_cell.length_c   1.000
_cell.angle_alpha   90.00
_cell.angle_beta   90.00
_cell.angle_gamma   90.00
#
_symmetry.space_group_name_H-M   'P 1'
#
loop_
_entity.id
_entity.type
_entity.pdbx_description
1 polymer ?
#
loop_
_entity_poly.entity_id
_entity_poly.type
_entity_poly.pdbx_seq_one_letter_code
_entity_poly.pdbx_strand_id
1 'polypeptide(L)'
;MDALRVSLCIVGRIWRNLPIGGRVAEKFRLFVSNQQVAVFDPDLDSPFNEWRPRHVSQGFSWRAKSVSFRVPDGDMCLVEVLQGTDPTTLLGEPRRTIMAPFEVGKGSLTAVGSITEEINISVPGGVKYQLLFDLLPGGVDDDQPYDCAVRLKFVKHDDPVFEICKADDAMDTSLPIDLEAQPAS
;
A
#
# COMPACT_ATOMS: atom_id res chain seq x y z
N MET A 1 -34.96 19.26 28.81
CA MET A 1 -35.22 20.08 27.62
C MET A 1 -33.98 19.98 26.76
N ASP A 2 -33.93 18.91 25.96
CA ASP A 2 -32.83 18.57 25.07
C ASP A 2 -33.15 19.04 23.66
N ALA A 3 -32.17 19.62 22.98
CA ALA A 3 -32.16 19.77 21.53
C ALA A 3 -30.70 19.65 21.06
N LEU A 4 -30.27 18.42 20.79
CA LEU A 4 -29.03 18.11 20.10
C LEU A 4 -29.23 18.26 18.59
N ARG A 5 -28.38 19.06 17.97
CA ARG A 5 -28.26 19.25 16.52
C ARG A 5 -27.78 17.95 15.87
N VAL A 6 -28.57 17.43 14.93
CA VAL A 6 -28.13 16.44 13.94
C VAL A 6 -27.40 17.18 12.83
N SER A 7 -26.14 16.83 12.58
CA SER A 7 -25.39 17.27 11.40
C SER A 7 -25.34 16.12 10.40
N LEU A 8 -25.86 16.38 9.21
CA LEU A 8 -25.97 15.47 8.07
C LEU A 8 -25.17 16.09 6.91
N CYS A 9 -24.14 15.40 6.43
CA CYS A 9 -23.49 15.63 5.11
C CYS A 9 -23.16 14.23 4.54
N ILE A 10 -24.02 13.63 3.70
CA ILE A 10 -24.02 13.66 2.22
C ILE A 10 -22.68 13.17 1.65
N VAL A 11 -22.50 11.86 1.41
CA VAL A 11 -22.81 11.06 0.21
C VAL A 11 -22.11 11.53 -1.07
N GLY A 12 -21.15 10.72 -1.52
CA GLY A 12 -20.55 10.76 -2.85
C GLY A 12 -20.14 9.36 -3.32
N ARG A 13 -21.09 8.42 -3.42
CA ARG A 13 -20.87 7.06 -3.95
C ARG A 13 -21.46 6.99 -5.35
N ILE A 14 -20.64 7.18 -6.38
CA ILE A 14 -21.06 6.99 -7.77
C ILE A 14 -20.78 5.53 -8.15
N TRP A 15 -21.80 4.68 -8.02
CA TRP A 15 -21.79 3.36 -8.67
C TRP A 15 -22.27 3.56 -10.11
N ARG A 16 -21.37 3.43 -11.09
CA ARG A 16 -21.75 3.25 -12.51
C ARG A 16 -21.24 1.90 -12.98
N ASN A 17 -22.19 1.04 -13.35
CA ASN A 17 -22.06 -0.21 -14.11
C ASN A 17 -20.96 -1.19 -13.67
N LEU A 18 -21.27 -2.02 -12.67
CA LEU A 18 -20.50 -3.23 -12.38
C LEU A 18 -20.64 -4.24 -13.53
N PRO A 19 -19.53 -4.75 -14.11
CA PRO A 19 -19.57 -5.96 -14.91
C PRO A 19 -19.99 -7.14 -14.05
N ILE A 20 -20.77 -8.05 -14.63
CA ILE A 20 -21.21 -9.29 -13.98
C ILE A 20 -19.96 -10.16 -13.69
N GLY A 21 -19.61 -10.31 -12.41
CA GLY A 21 -18.80 -11.43 -11.90
C GLY A 21 -17.32 -11.19 -11.56
N GLY A 22 -16.78 -9.97 -11.68
CA GLY A 22 -15.39 -9.67 -11.31
C GLY A 22 -15.31 -8.66 -10.16
N ARG A 23 -14.40 -8.87 -9.20
CA ARG A 23 -14.03 -7.82 -8.26
C ARG A 23 -13.28 -6.73 -9.04
N VAL A 24 -13.68 -5.48 -8.84
CA VAL A 24 -12.97 -4.33 -9.38
C VAL A 24 -11.86 -3.95 -8.40
N ALA A 25 -10.66 -3.67 -8.92
CA ALA A 25 -9.53 -3.16 -8.14
C ALA A 25 -9.94 -1.91 -7.35
N GLU A 26 -9.48 -1.81 -6.10
CA GLU A 26 -9.67 -0.59 -5.32
C GLU A 26 -8.56 0.39 -5.70
N LYS A 27 -8.93 1.60 -6.12
CA LYS A 27 -7.97 2.63 -6.59
C LYS A 27 -8.28 3.96 -5.90
N PHE A 28 -7.25 4.60 -5.35
CA PHE A 28 -7.39 5.86 -4.63
C PHE A 28 -6.10 6.68 -4.68
N ARG A 29 -6.24 7.98 -4.40
CA ARG A 29 -5.13 8.91 -4.30
C ARG A 29 -4.63 8.96 -2.87
N LEU A 30 -3.32 8.98 -2.70
CA LEU A 30 -2.63 9.06 -1.42
C LEU A 30 -1.62 10.21 -1.44
N PHE A 31 -1.74 11.16 -0.52
CA PHE A 31 -0.75 12.19 -0.23
C PHE A 31 0.45 11.57 0.50
N VAL A 32 1.60 11.59 -0.15
CA VAL A 32 2.81 10.96 0.36
C VAL A 32 3.62 11.96 1.17
N SER A 33 4.03 11.54 2.37
CA SER A 33 4.91 12.28 3.25
C SER A 33 6.08 11.37 3.66
N ASN A 34 7.28 11.94 3.71
CA ASN A 34 8.52 11.21 3.99
C ASN A 34 8.77 10.03 3.03
N GLN A 35 8.40 10.19 1.75
CA GLN A 35 8.73 9.23 0.68
C GLN A 35 8.31 7.79 0.99
N GLN A 36 7.18 7.58 1.68
CA GLN A 36 6.71 6.23 2.03
C GLN A 36 5.24 5.96 1.73
N VAL A 37 4.97 4.71 1.35
CA VAL A 37 3.64 4.10 1.38
C VAL A 37 3.73 2.84 2.23
N ALA A 38 2.91 2.77 3.27
CA ALA A 38 2.86 1.69 4.23
C ALA A 38 1.60 0.84 4.07
N VAL A 39 1.73 -0.45 4.35
CA VAL A 39 0.65 -1.42 4.46
C VAL A 39 0.74 -2.04 5.85
N PHE A 40 -0.32 -1.91 6.65
CA PHE A 40 -0.28 -2.33 8.04
C PHE A 40 -1.63 -2.79 8.59
N ASP A 41 -1.57 -3.51 9.71
CA ASP A 41 -2.73 -3.85 10.53
C ASP A 41 -3.23 -2.58 11.23
N PRO A 42 -4.50 -2.15 11.00
CA PRO A 42 -5.04 -0.90 11.56
C PRO A 42 -5.12 -0.90 13.10
N ASP A 43 -4.99 -2.05 13.75
CA ASP A 43 -5.00 -2.15 15.22
C ASP A 43 -3.61 -1.89 15.84
N LEU A 44 -2.61 -1.44 15.08
CA LEU A 44 -1.29 -1.08 15.60
C LEU A 44 -1.26 0.32 16.23
N ASP A 45 -0.77 0.42 17.47
CA ASP A 45 -0.58 1.70 18.16
C ASP A 45 0.40 2.65 17.43
N SER A 46 1.42 2.08 16.77
CA SER A 46 2.42 2.81 16.01
C SER A 46 2.58 2.16 14.65
N PRO A 47 1.84 2.56 13.61
CA PRO A 47 1.78 1.80 12.36
C PRO A 47 3.06 1.92 11.52
N PHE A 48 3.76 3.05 11.58
CA PHE A 48 4.94 3.30 10.76
C PHE A 48 6.22 2.72 11.35
N ASN A 49 7.14 2.35 10.47
CA ASN A 49 8.43 1.80 10.81
C ASN A 49 9.49 2.90 10.93
N GLU A 50 10.46 2.70 11.83
CA GLU A 50 11.69 3.47 11.86
C GLU A 50 12.60 3.05 10.70
N TRP A 51 13.01 4.02 9.89
CA TRP A 51 13.85 3.81 8.73
C TRP A 51 15.33 3.95 9.09
N ARG A 52 16.02 2.80 9.21
CA ARG A 52 17.48 2.75 9.32
C ARG A 52 18.13 2.92 7.94
N PRO A 53 19.42 3.29 7.86
CA PRO A 53 20.12 3.47 6.58
C PRO A 53 19.98 2.27 5.64
N ARG A 54 20.03 1.04 6.16
CA ARG A 54 19.84 -0.16 5.34
C ARG A 54 18.43 -0.23 4.75
N HIS A 55 17.38 0.01 5.54
CA HIS A 55 16.00 0.06 5.06
C HIS A 55 15.84 1.09 3.92
N VAL A 56 16.42 2.28 4.09
CA VAL A 56 16.38 3.35 3.06
C VAL A 56 17.05 2.88 1.77
N SER A 57 18.23 2.26 1.87
CA SER A 57 18.99 1.78 0.73
C SER A 57 18.37 0.55 0.05
N GLN A 58 17.70 -0.35 0.77
CA GLN A 58 17.03 -1.50 0.18
C GLN A 58 15.63 -1.18 -0.36
N GLY A 59 15.12 0.04 -0.12
CA GLY A 59 13.86 0.53 -0.64
C GLY A 59 12.60 0.11 0.13
N PHE A 60 12.72 -0.61 1.25
CA PHE A 60 11.59 -0.95 2.13
C PHE A 60 12.05 -1.21 3.57
N SER A 61 11.12 -1.12 4.51
CA SER A 61 11.26 -1.51 5.91
C SER A 61 10.12 -2.45 6.29
N TRP A 62 10.41 -3.47 7.09
CA TRP A 62 9.41 -4.46 7.46
C TRP A 62 9.54 -4.82 8.93
N ARG A 63 8.38 -5.04 9.57
CA ARG A 63 8.23 -5.76 10.82
C ARG A 63 6.89 -6.49 10.81
N ALA A 64 6.65 -7.32 11.82
CA ALA A 64 5.37 -8.01 11.94
C ALA A 64 4.20 -7.02 11.84
N LYS A 65 3.25 -7.30 10.93
CA LYS A 65 2.04 -6.52 10.66
C LYS A 65 2.24 -5.12 10.05
N SER A 66 3.45 -4.71 9.70
CA SER A 66 3.69 -3.42 9.05
C SER A 66 4.87 -3.46 8.08
N VAL A 67 4.63 -3.04 6.85
CA VAL A 67 5.65 -2.88 5.82
C VAL A 67 5.51 -1.51 5.19
N SER A 68 6.62 -0.77 5.10
CA SER A 68 6.68 0.51 4.40
C SER A 68 7.61 0.41 3.21
N PHE A 69 7.14 0.86 2.05
CA PHE A 69 7.90 0.92 0.82
C PHE A 69 8.29 2.35 0.53
N ARG A 70 9.53 2.55 0.09
CA ARG A 70 10.02 3.85 -0.31
C ARG A 70 9.42 4.19 -1.68
N VAL A 71 8.92 5.39 -1.83
CA VAL A 71 8.52 5.99 -3.12
C VAL A 71 9.38 7.23 -3.38
N PRO A 72 9.41 7.79 -4.60
CA PRO A 72 10.13 9.03 -4.84
C PRO A 72 9.51 10.19 -4.08
N ASP A 73 10.25 11.29 -4.04
CA ASP A 73 9.71 12.56 -3.59
C ASP A 73 8.61 13.05 -4.53
N GLY A 74 7.57 13.65 -3.95
CA GLY A 74 6.33 14.01 -4.64
C GLY A 74 5.17 14.09 -3.66
N ASP A 75 4.12 14.77 -4.07
CA ASP A 75 2.95 15.03 -3.22
C ASP A 75 1.92 13.92 -3.38
N MET A 76 1.62 13.52 -4.61
CA MET A 76 0.49 12.63 -4.90
C MET A 76 0.91 11.29 -5.49
N CYS A 77 0.55 10.22 -4.81
CA CYS A 77 0.65 8.85 -5.29
C CYS A 77 -0.73 8.31 -5.67
N LEU A 78 -0.83 7.65 -6.82
CA LEU A 78 -2.01 6.87 -7.18
C LEU A 78 -1.81 5.42 -6.75
N VAL A 79 -2.64 4.93 -5.85
CA VAL A 79 -2.55 3.58 -5.30
C VAL A 79 -3.64 2.70 -5.91
N GLU A 80 -3.26 1.52 -6.39
CA GLU A 80 -4.16 0.46 -6.80
C GLU A 80 -3.94 -0.79 -5.93
N VAL A 81 -5.03 -1.38 -5.46
CA VAL A 81 -5.04 -2.58 -4.64
C VAL A 81 -5.74 -3.70 -5.39
N LEU A 82 -5.02 -4.81 -5.57
CA LEU A 82 -5.44 -6.00 -6.30
C LEU A 82 -5.44 -7.23 -5.38
N GLN A 83 -6.36 -8.15 -5.61
CA GLN A 83 -6.40 -9.44 -4.92
C GLN A 83 -6.44 -10.60 -5.91
N GLY A 84 -5.58 -11.60 -5.72
CA GLY A 84 -5.53 -12.79 -6.56
C GLY A 84 -5.33 -12.48 -8.05
N THR A 85 -6.36 -12.67 -8.86
CA THR A 85 -6.33 -12.47 -10.32
C THR A 85 -7.03 -11.18 -10.76
N ASP A 86 -7.29 -10.25 -9.86
CA ASP A 86 -7.88 -8.95 -10.21
C ASP A 86 -7.07 -8.30 -11.34
N PRO A 87 -7.72 -7.83 -12.42
CA PRO A 87 -7.04 -7.14 -13.50
C PRO A 87 -6.55 -5.77 -13.02
N THR A 88 -5.35 -5.38 -13.44
CA THR A 88 -4.82 -4.03 -13.20
C THR A 88 -5.45 -3.03 -14.15
N THR A 89 -5.72 -1.84 -13.63
CA THR A 89 -6.16 -0.65 -14.36
C THR A 89 -5.03 0.37 -14.52
N LEU A 90 -3.99 0.30 -13.69
CA LEU A 90 -2.79 1.12 -13.84
C LEU A 90 -1.91 0.58 -14.96
N LEU A 91 -1.54 1.48 -15.88
CA LEU A 91 -0.67 1.18 -17.01
C LEU A 91 0.79 1.53 -16.68
N GLY A 92 1.71 0.91 -17.40
CA GLY A 92 3.15 1.15 -17.28
C GLY A 92 3.91 -0.04 -16.72
N GLU A 93 5.20 -0.06 -17.00
CA GLU A 93 6.12 -1.07 -16.47
C GLU A 93 6.63 -0.62 -15.09
N PRO A 94 6.61 -1.50 -14.08
CA PRO A 94 7.16 -1.15 -12.78
C PRO A 94 8.66 -0.94 -12.89
N ARG A 95 9.21 0.11 -12.28
CA ARG A 95 10.67 0.27 -12.13
C ARG A 95 11.22 -0.47 -10.92
N ARG A 96 10.34 -0.77 -9.95
CA ARG A 96 10.67 -1.51 -8.74
C ARG A 96 9.55 -2.50 -8.44
N THR A 97 9.93 -3.72 -8.10
CA THR A 97 9.01 -4.78 -7.67
C THR A 97 9.61 -5.46 -6.45
N ILE A 98 8.87 -5.43 -5.34
CA ILE A 98 9.27 -6.03 -4.06
C ILE A 98 8.16 -6.96 -3.59
N MET A 99 8.56 -8.14 -3.12
CA MET A 99 7.71 -9.14 -2.50
C MET A 99 7.98 -9.15 -1.00
N ALA A 100 6.92 -9.01 -0.21
CA ALA A 100 6.97 -9.13 1.25
C ALA A 100 5.85 -10.03 1.78
N PRO A 101 6.12 -10.89 2.79
CA PRO A 101 5.11 -11.52 3.60
C PRO A 101 4.22 -10.48 4.30
N PHE A 102 2.92 -10.68 4.20
CA PHE A 102 1.94 -9.88 4.94
C PHE A 102 0.81 -10.77 5.45
N GLU A 103 0.51 -10.69 6.74
CA GLU A 103 -0.60 -11.42 7.37
C GLU A 103 -1.72 -10.44 7.69
N VAL A 104 -2.91 -10.71 7.16
CA VAL A 104 -4.08 -9.90 7.46
C VAL A 104 -4.78 -10.47 8.69
N GLY A 105 -4.97 -9.64 9.71
CA GLY A 105 -5.68 -10.00 10.92
C GLY A 105 -7.11 -10.50 10.65
N LYS A 106 -7.72 -11.18 11.64
CA LYS A 106 -9.07 -11.79 11.48
C LYS A 106 -10.16 -10.78 11.09
N GLY A 107 -9.98 -9.50 11.38
CA GLY A 107 -10.92 -8.41 11.07
C GLY A 107 -11.10 -8.12 9.57
N SER A 108 -10.30 -8.72 8.68
CA SER A 108 -10.34 -8.50 7.22
C SER A 108 -10.15 -7.04 6.78
N LEU A 109 -9.49 -6.25 7.64
CA LEU A 109 -9.11 -4.87 7.38
C LEU A 109 -7.59 -4.78 7.33
N THR A 110 -7.12 -3.94 6.43
CA THR A 110 -5.72 -3.57 6.28
C THR A 110 -5.70 -2.10 5.93
N ALA A 111 -4.81 -1.34 6.54
CA ALA A 111 -4.61 0.05 6.20
C ALA A 111 -3.51 0.17 5.15
N VAL A 112 -3.72 1.06 4.19
CA VAL A 112 -2.69 1.55 3.29
C VAL A 112 -2.56 3.04 3.50
N GLY A 113 -1.37 3.52 3.81
CA GLY A 113 -1.22 4.91 4.22
C GLY A 113 0.18 5.46 4.12
N SER A 114 0.26 6.73 4.45
CA SER A 114 1.45 7.55 4.63
C SER A 114 1.28 8.30 5.96
N ILE A 115 2.28 9.04 6.42
CA ILE A 115 2.28 9.64 7.78
C ILE A 115 1.06 10.54 8.03
N THR A 116 0.57 11.23 6.99
CA THR A 116 -0.51 12.22 7.11
C THR A 116 -1.89 11.64 6.85
N GLU A 117 -2.01 10.47 6.22
CA GLU A 117 -3.28 9.88 5.85
C GLU A 117 -3.21 8.38 5.60
N GLU A 118 -4.30 7.69 5.90
CA GLU A 118 -4.46 6.26 5.71
C GLU A 118 -5.86 5.93 5.19
N ILE A 119 -5.96 4.85 4.44
CA ILE A 119 -7.19 4.32 3.87
C ILE A 119 -7.29 2.84 4.24
N ASN A 120 -8.42 2.48 4.86
CA ASN A 120 -8.73 1.09 5.18
C ASN A 120 -9.29 0.37 3.95
N ILE A 121 -8.62 -0.70 3.56
CA ILE A 121 -9.00 -1.59 2.47
C ILE A 121 -9.50 -2.92 3.02
N SER A 122 -10.40 -3.58 2.29
CA SER A 122 -10.91 -4.89 2.67
C SER A 122 -10.13 -6.02 2.01
N VAL A 123 -9.33 -6.75 2.80
CA VAL A 123 -8.58 -7.93 2.38
C VAL A 123 -9.02 -9.11 3.25
N PRO A 124 -9.33 -10.30 2.71
CA PRO A 124 -9.78 -11.42 3.51
C PRO A 124 -8.81 -11.75 4.66
N GLY A 125 -9.31 -11.72 5.89
CA GLY A 125 -8.53 -11.89 7.10
C GLY A 125 -8.22 -13.34 7.46
N GLY A 126 -7.28 -13.52 8.39
CA GLY A 126 -6.83 -14.84 8.85
C GLY A 126 -6.04 -15.61 7.81
N VAL A 127 -5.44 -14.90 6.85
CA VAL A 127 -4.72 -15.47 5.71
C VAL A 127 -3.36 -14.79 5.57
N LYS A 128 -2.36 -15.57 5.18
CA LYS A 128 -1.04 -15.08 4.77
C LYS A 128 -1.03 -14.76 3.28
N TYR A 129 -0.42 -13.65 2.95
CA TYR A 129 -0.27 -13.17 1.60
C TYR A 129 1.20 -12.99 1.28
N GLN A 130 1.52 -13.29 0.03
CA GLN A 130 2.59 -12.59 -0.67
C GLN A 130 2.03 -11.25 -1.11
N LEU A 131 2.51 -10.16 -0.49
CA LEU A 131 2.24 -8.80 -0.93
C LEU A 131 3.29 -8.42 -1.97
N LEU A 132 2.84 -8.09 -3.19
CA LEU A 132 3.69 -7.49 -4.20
C LEU A 132 3.47 -5.99 -4.19
N PHE A 133 4.57 -5.26 -4.13
CA PHE A 133 4.63 -3.82 -4.34
C PHE A 133 5.29 -3.56 -5.68
N ASP A 134 4.58 -2.87 -6.57
CA ASP A 134 5.08 -2.34 -7.82
C ASP A 134 5.12 -0.81 -7.75
N LEU A 135 6.28 -0.21 -8.03
CA LEU A 135 6.42 1.23 -8.22
C LEU A 135 6.40 1.56 -9.70
N LEU A 136 5.39 2.32 -10.11
CA LEU A 136 5.15 2.75 -11.49
C LEU A 136 5.51 4.24 -11.65
N PRO A 137 5.77 4.71 -12.89
CA PRO A 137 5.95 6.14 -13.16
C PRO A 137 4.68 6.95 -12.83
N GLY A 138 4.87 8.26 -12.68
CA GLY A 138 3.76 9.23 -12.59
C GLY A 138 2.98 9.36 -13.91
N GLY A 139 1.85 10.04 -13.86
CA GLY A 139 0.93 10.15 -14.99
C GLY A 139 -0.29 11.00 -14.68
N VAL A 140 -1.38 10.75 -15.41
CA VAL A 140 -2.67 11.44 -15.25
C VAL A 140 -3.78 10.40 -15.11
N ASP A 141 -4.66 10.59 -14.13
CA ASP A 141 -5.86 9.77 -13.88
C ASP A 141 -7.02 10.71 -13.62
N ASP A 142 -8.10 10.57 -14.40
CA ASP A 142 -9.27 11.48 -14.39
C ASP A 142 -8.88 12.97 -14.44
N ASP A 143 -8.05 13.33 -15.44
CA ASP A 143 -7.52 14.69 -15.68
C ASP A 143 -6.69 15.29 -14.53
N GLN A 144 -6.34 14.49 -13.53
CA GLN A 144 -5.53 14.92 -12.39
C GLN A 144 -4.15 14.26 -12.42
N PRO A 145 -3.05 15.03 -12.32
CA PRO A 145 -1.70 14.46 -12.31
C PRO A 145 -1.43 13.70 -11.01
N TYR A 146 -0.46 12.78 -11.07
CA TYR A 146 0.15 12.11 -9.92
C TYR A 146 1.65 11.91 -10.20
N ASP A 147 2.47 11.98 -9.15
CA ASP A 147 3.93 11.96 -9.24
C ASP A 147 4.49 10.55 -9.36
N CYS A 148 3.79 9.59 -8.76
CA CYS A 148 4.06 8.16 -8.90
C CYS A 148 2.80 7.34 -8.73
N ALA A 149 2.86 6.09 -9.15
CA ALA A 149 1.81 5.12 -8.91
C ALA A 149 2.36 3.91 -8.17
N VAL A 150 1.56 3.35 -7.27
CA VAL A 150 1.86 2.13 -6.53
C VAL A 150 0.77 1.12 -6.79
N ARG A 151 1.16 -0.10 -7.16
CA ARG A 151 0.24 -1.23 -7.21
C ARG A 151 0.61 -2.21 -6.10
N LEU A 152 -0.38 -2.50 -5.26
CA LEU A 152 -0.31 -3.47 -4.16
C LEU A 152 -1.14 -4.69 -4.54
N LYS A 153 -0.49 -5.85 -4.67
CA LYS A 153 -1.20 -7.09 -5.01
C LYS A 153 -1.07 -8.10 -3.88
N PHE A 154 -2.22 -8.49 -3.33
CA PHE A 154 -2.34 -9.52 -2.31
C PHE A 154 -2.60 -10.87 -2.97
N VAL A 155 -1.61 -11.76 -2.96
CA VAL A 155 -1.73 -13.14 -3.45
C VAL A 155 -1.67 -14.09 -2.26
N LYS A 156 -2.73 -14.89 -2.04
CA LYS A 156 -2.74 -15.88 -0.96
C LYS A 156 -1.57 -16.83 -1.13
N HIS A 157 -0.81 -17.04 -0.06
CA HIS A 157 0.38 -17.89 -0.10
C HIS A 157 0.67 -18.44 1.29
N ASP A 158 0.90 -19.75 1.39
CA ASP A 158 1.13 -20.40 2.69
C ASP A 158 2.54 -20.12 3.25
N ASP A 159 3.52 -19.96 2.36
CA ASP A 159 4.93 -19.71 2.69
C ASP A 159 5.50 -18.51 1.92
N PRO A 160 4.98 -17.28 2.15
CA PRO A 160 5.43 -16.10 1.43
C PRO A 160 6.89 -15.77 1.75
N VAL A 161 7.60 -15.20 0.78
CA VAL A 161 9.03 -14.90 0.87
C VAL A 161 9.31 -13.40 0.74
N PHE A 162 10.49 -13.00 1.18
CA PHE A 162 11.04 -11.67 0.89
C PHE A 162 11.88 -11.74 -0.38
N GLU A 163 11.58 -10.88 -1.36
CA GLU A 163 12.35 -10.82 -2.60
C GLU A 163 12.32 -9.40 -3.19
N ILE A 164 13.45 -8.94 -3.72
CA ILE A 164 13.52 -7.75 -4.57
C ILE A 164 13.61 -8.26 -6.02
N CYS A 165 12.46 -8.37 -6.69
CA CYS A 165 12.38 -8.92 -8.05
C CYS A 165 12.89 -7.93 -9.10
N LYS A 166 12.70 -6.63 -8.85
CA LYS A 166 13.20 -5.55 -9.70
C LYS A 166 13.62 -4.37 -8.84
N ALA A 167 14.85 -3.91 -9.04
CA ALA A 167 15.40 -2.75 -8.38
C ALA A 167 15.62 -1.60 -9.39
N ASP A 168 15.52 -0.37 -8.90
CA ASP A 168 15.93 0.84 -9.62
C ASP A 168 17.25 1.39 -9.04
N ASP A 169 17.79 2.43 -9.67
CA ASP A 169 19.10 3.01 -9.31
C ASP A 169 19.16 3.62 -7.90
N ALA A 170 18.01 3.78 -7.23
CA ALA A 170 17.94 4.29 -5.87
C ALA A 170 18.12 3.19 -4.81
N MET A 171 18.28 1.92 -5.23
CA MET A 171 18.40 0.77 -4.34
C MET A 171 19.79 0.14 -4.37
N ASP A 172 20.23 -0.31 -3.19
CA ASP A 172 21.40 -1.17 -3.02
C ASP A 172 20.96 -2.60 -2.70
N THR A 173 21.14 -3.49 -3.66
CA THR A 173 20.85 -4.93 -3.57
C THR A 173 22.09 -5.78 -3.30
N SER A 174 23.25 -5.16 -3.06
CA SER A 174 24.51 -5.89 -2.84
C SER A 174 24.63 -6.49 -1.43
N LEU A 175 23.86 -5.97 -0.49
CA LEU A 175 23.85 -6.41 0.90
C LEU A 175 22.59 -7.26 1.20
N PRO A 176 22.63 -8.13 2.23
CA PRO A 176 21.45 -8.83 2.70
C PRO A 176 20.28 -7.88 3.03
N ILE A 177 19.06 -8.39 2.89
CA ILE A 177 17.84 -7.69 3.27
C ILE A 177 17.80 -7.61 4.81
N ASP A 178 17.58 -6.40 5.32
CA ASP A 178 17.33 -6.15 6.75
C ASP A 178 15.83 -6.10 7.03
N LEU A 179 15.37 -6.96 7.94
CA LEU A 179 13.96 -7.20 8.26
C LEU A 179 13.62 -6.85 9.71
N GLU A 180 14.51 -6.17 10.43
CA GLU A 180 14.36 -5.92 11.87
C GLU A 180 13.92 -4.47 12.19
N ALA A 181 12.91 -3.97 11.49
CA ALA A 181 12.41 -2.61 11.75
C ALA A 181 11.73 -2.50 13.11
N GLN A 182 11.94 -1.36 13.77
CA GLN A 182 11.24 -0.96 14.99
C GLN A 182 10.08 -0.02 14.63
N PRO A 183 9.06 0.15 15.51
CA PRO A 183 8.10 1.22 15.35
C PRO A 183 8.79 2.59 15.38
N ALA A 184 8.31 3.54 14.58
CA ALA A 184 8.75 4.92 14.67
C ALA A 184 8.31 5.55 16.01
N SER A 185 9.14 6.44 16.56
CA SER A 185 8.91 7.18 17.81
C SER A 185 8.18 8.50 17.60
#